data_AF-A0A971QI18-F1
#
_entry.id   AF-A0A971QI18-F1
#
_cell.length_a   1.000
_cell.length_b   1.000
_cell.length_c   1.000
_cell.angle_alpha   90.00
_cell.angle_beta   90.00
_cell.angle_gamma   90.00
#
_symmetry.space_group_name_H-M   'P 1'
#
loop_
_entity.id
_entity.type
_entity.pdbx_description
1 polymer ?
#
loop_
_entity_poly.entity_id
_entity_poly.type
_entity_poly.pdbx_seq_one_letter_code
_entity_poly.pdbx_strand_id
1 'polypeptide(L)'
;MWRMELVKWFGITTLLVASGLNLYAGSEETSAIPEGSDGTAVPALTAEPEKEAPVYFVGEYDPERDPAKDLEGALELARKEKKNVILQVGGDWCIWCRRMTEYFYENKPIREALRESYVIMKVNYSSDNTNGTFLAAYPKVPAFPHLFVLEADGKLLCSQYTGDLEEGGSYSETIMLEFLKKWTPEAVAEQKVTKLKPRQDIAVDLGGGVKMEFVWIKELKGWCGKYEVTNEEYKRFKSTHDSKDYKGHDLDGNRQPVVYVSWNDAQDFIQWMEKNCELPEGYTLTLPSKDEWLSVAQCGDGHTYPWGNEWPPEYGNYDDETVFTDDKIDDYSDGYAVTCPVKKSGENDWGVYGVGGNVCEWTEEEFGRSHYVLRGSSWHNGSYQPDLRCDFGGGGKASDQYGHIGFRLFLRP
;
A
#
# COMPACT_ATOMS: atom_id res chain seq x y z
N MET A 1 -34.68 -47.86 -11.69
CA MET A 1 -33.52 -47.03 -12.12
C MET A 1 -33.48 -45.83 -11.17
N TRP A 2 -32.31 -45.49 -10.62
CA TRP A 2 -31.93 -44.36 -9.73
C TRP A 2 -32.99 -43.23 -9.55
N ARG A 3 -33.46 -42.79 -8.35
CA ARG A 3 -32.80 -42.41 -7.05
C ARG A 3 -31.83 -41.22 -7.24
N MET A 4 -31.81 -40.11 -6.49
CA MET A 4 -32.20 -39.75 -5.10
C MET A 4 -32.95 -38.38 -5.08
N GLU A 5 -33.91 -38.09 -4.18
CA GLU A 5 -33.80 -37.59 -2.79
C GLU A 5 -32.97 -36.30 -2.55
N LEU A 6 -33.62 -35.31 -1.92
CA LEU A 6 -33.02 -34.20 -1.16
C LEU A 6 -33.89 -33.91 0.07
N VAL A 7 -33.28 -33.71 1.24
CA VAL A 7 -33.95 -33.70 2.55
C VAL A 7 -34.13 -32.28 3.09
N LYS A 8 -35.27 -32.02 3.76
CA LYS A 8 -35.54 -30.78 4.50
C LYS A 8 -35.09 -30.90 5.96
N TRP A 9 -34.61 -29.81 6.55
CA TRP A 9 -34.69 -29.55 7.99
C TRP A 9 -35.05 -28.08 8.26
N PHE A 10 -35.91 -27.85 9.24
CA PHE A 10 -36.12 -26.55 9.90
C PHE A 10 -35.05 -26.41 11.01
N GLY A 11 -34.69 -25.26 11.56
CA GLY A 11 -35.32 -23.94 11.55
C GLY A 11 -35.73 -23.56 12.98
N ILE A 12 -35.01 -22.61 13.59
CA ILE A 12 -35.30 -22.07 14.94
C ILE A 12 -35.30 -20.54 14.86
N THR A 13 -36.29 -19.93 15.51
CA THR A 13 -36.53 -18.48 15.56
C THR A 13 -36.43 -17.99 17.00
N THR A 14 -35.93 -16.78 17.25
CA THR A 14 -36.22 -16.03 18.48
C THR A 14 -36.28 -14.52 18.17
N LEU A 15 -37.17 -13.80 18.85
CA LEU A 15 -37.49 -12.39 18.61
C LEU A 15 -36.67 -11.43 19.49
N LEU A 16 -36.64 -10.15 19.08
CA LEU A 16 -36.36 -9.04 20.01
C LEU A 16 -37.52 -8.85 20.99
N VAL A 17 -37.20 -8.41 22.21
CA VAL A 17 -38.09 -7.55 23.02
C VAL A 17 -37.25 -6.39 23.52
N ALA A 18 -37.82 -5.18 23.50
CA ALA A 18 -37.17 -3.97 24.00
C ALA A 18 -38.03 -3.32 25.10
N SER A 19 -37.37 -2.90 26.17
CA SER A 19 -37.90 -1.92 27.13
C SER A 19 -36.73 -1.24 27.83
N GLY A 20 -36.71 0.09 27.79
CA GLY A 20 -35.76 0.90 28.54
C GLY A 20 -36.50 1.78 29.54
N LEU A 21 -35.77 2.30 30.53
CA LEU A 21 -36.20 3.44 31.33
C LEU A 21 -34.97 4.14 31.92
N ASN A 22 -35.09 5.43 32.14
CA ASN A 22 -34.02 6.34 32.55
C ASN A 22 -34.64 7.40 33.45
N LEU A 23 -34.10 7.66 34.64
CA LEU A 23 -34.37 8.88 35.42
C LEU A 23 -33.42 9.09 36.60
N TYR A 24 -33.38 10.34 37.05
CA TYR A 24 -32.41 11.00 37.92
C TYR A 24 -32.52 10.69 39.44
N ALA A 25 -31.36 10.76 40.10
CA ALA A 25 -31.02 11.48 41.34
C ALA A 25 -31.87 11.38 42.64
N GLY A 26 -31.15 11.40 43.77
CA GLY A 26 -31.63 11.61 45.15
C GLY A 26 -30.44 11.70 46.11
N SER A 27 -30.55 12.48 47.19
CA SER A 27 -29.42 12.89 48.06
C SER A 27 -29.71 12.76 49.57
N GLU A 28 -28.72 13.14 50.39
CA GLU A 28 -28.80 13.39 51.85
C GLU A 28 -28.97 12.16 52.77
N GLU A 29 -28.74 12.26 54.08
CA GLU A 29 -27.57 12.76 54.86
C GLU A 29 -27.82 12.37 56.34
N THR A 30 -26.77 12.21 57.16
CA THR A 30 -26.69 12.30 58.65
C THR A 30 -25.51 11.43 59.15
N SER A 31 -24.77 11.67 60.23
CA SER A 31 -24.49 12.80 61.14
C SER A 31 -24.14 12.21 62.52
N ALA A 32 -22.86 12.15 62.92
CA ALA A 32 -22.40 12.21 64.33
C ALA A 32 -20.86 12.25 64.47
N ILE A 33 -20.35 13.14 65.33
CA ILE A 33 -18.95 13.49 65.69
C ILE A 33 -19.05 14.02 67.16
N PRO A 34 -18.12 13.80 68.13
CA PRO A 34 -16.64 13.86 68.09
C PRO A 34 -15.97 12.59 68.73
N GLU A 35 -14.76 12.49 69.34
CA GLU A 35 -13.75 13.42 69.94
C GLU A 35 -12.28 12.90 69.85
N GLY A 36 -11.33 13.84 69.73
CA GLY A 36 -9.94 13.79 70.27
C GLY A 36 -8.88 12.89 69.59
N SER A 37 -7.57 13.24 69.61
CA SER A 37 -6.89 14.52 69.88
C SER A 37 -5.42 14.46 69.42
N ASP A 38 -4.84 15.58 68.99
CA ASP A 38 -3.41 15.87 68.77
C ASP A 38 -2.51 14.84 68.07
N GLY A 39 -2.12 15.15 66.83
CA GLY A 39 -1.03 14.50 66.10
C GLY A 39 -0.50 15.40 64.98
N THR A 40 0.77 15.82 65.06
CA THR A 40 1.38 16.78 64.14
C THR A 40 1.30 16.35 62.68
N ALA A 41 0.69 17.17 61.83
CA ALA A 41 0.62 16.93 60.39
C ALA A 41 2.00 17.06 59.73
N VAL A 42 2.66 15.93 59.49
CA VAL A 42 3.71 15.84 58.47
C VAL A 42 2.99 15.83 57.10
N PRO A 43 3.40 16.65 56.12
CA PRO A 43 2.84 16.55 54.77
C PRO A 43 3.15 15.16 54.20
N ALA A 44 2.12 14.36 53.95
CA ALA A 44 2.29 13.09 53.25
C ALA A 44 2.82 13.38 51.84
N LEU A 45 3.94 12.75 51.45
CA LEU A 45 4.36 12.78 50.06
C LEU A 45 3.30 12.08 49.22
N THR A 46 2.62 12.85 48.37
CA THR A 46 1.61 12.35 47.45
C THR A 46 2.26 11.49 46.36
N ALA A 47 2.10 10.18 46.47
CA ALA A 47 2.64 9.24 45.49
C ALA A 47 1.74 9.13 44.25
N GLU A 48 2.20 9.66 43.12
CA GLU A 48 1.79 9.20 41.77
C GLU A 48 3.04 9.01 40.89
N PRO A 49 3.64 7.78 40.85
CA PRO A 49 4.80 7.50 40.01
C PRO A 49 4.52 6.58 38.80
N GLU A 50 3.45 5.78 38.82
CA GLU A 50 3.29 4.66 37.86
C GLU A 50 2.93 5.09 36.42
N LYS A 51 2.29 6.25 36.24
CA LYS A 51 1.69 6.63 34.94
C LYS A 51 2.70 7.07 33.88
N GLU A 52 3.92 7.45 34.23
CA GLU A 52 4.90 8.05 33.29
C GLU A 52 5.94 7.08 32.72
N ALA A 53 6.00 5.82 33.18
CA ALA A 53 7.03 4.87 32.78
C ALA A 53 7.11 4.59 31.24
N PRO A 54 8.28 4.17 30.73
CA PRO A 54 8.39 3.51 29.42
C PRO A 54 7.57 2.21 29.39
N VAL A 55 7.11 1.80 28.21
CA VAL A 55 6.25 0.61 28.05
C VAL A 55 7.11 -0.66 28.01
N TYR A 56 7.45 -1.23 29.17
CA TYR A 56 8.11 -2.53 29.26
C TYR A 56 7.08 -3.68 29.17
N PHE A 57 7.24 -4.57 28.19
CA PHE A 57 6.56 -5.86 28.13
C PHE A 57 7.25 -6.91 29.01
N VAL A 58 8.59 -6.90 29.04
CA VAL A 58 9.40 -7.61 30.04
C VAL A 58 10.28 -6.59 30.75
N GLY A 59 9.93 -6.33 32.01
CA GLY A 59 10.55 -5.30 32.84
C GLY A 59 11.86 -5.70 33.52
N GLU A 60 12.17 -7.01 33.68
CA GLU A 60 13.35 -7.49 34.42
C GLU A 60 14.16 -8.57 33.68
N TYR A 61 15.41 -8.79 34.14
CA TYR A 61 16.33 -9.77 33.56
C TYR A 61 16.18 -11.14 34.25
N ASP A 62 15.21 -11.92 33.79
CA ASP A 62 14.87 -13.22 34.36
C ASP A 62 15.40 -14.38 33.48
N PRO A 63 16.24 -15.29 34.01
CA PRO A 63 16.78 -16.43 33.27
C PRO A 63 15.78 -17.56 33.03
N GLU A 64 14.64 -17.62 33.73
CA GLU A 64 13.63 -18.69 33.60
C GLU A 64 12.61 -18.41 32.48
N ARG A 65 12.61 -17.20 31.89
CA ARG A 65 11.68 -16.81 30.82
C ARG A 65 12.03 -17.41 29.47
N ASP A 66 10.99 -17.60 28.65
CA ASP A 66 11.10 -17.93 27.24
C ASP A 66 11.06 -16.64 26.39
N PRO A 67 12.20 -16.15 25.88
CA PRO A 67 12.25 -14.93 25.09
C PRO A 67 11.62 -15.07 23.70
N ALA A 68 11.40 -16.28 23.17
CA ALA A 68 10.66 -16.44 21.92
C ALA A 68 9.18 -16.14 22.15
N LYS A 69 8.59 -16.73 23.20
CA LYS A 69 7.20 -16.49 23.60
C LYS A 69 6.97 -15.06 24.09
N ASP A 70 7.92 -14.47 24.82
CA ASP A 70 7.81 -13.06 25.21
C ASP A 70 7.87 -12.11 24.01
N LEU A 71 8.67 -12.44 22.98
CA LEU A 71 8.72 -11.66 21.75
C LEU A 71 7.38 -11.70 20.99
N GLU A 72 6.70 -12.85 20.92
CA GLU A 72 5.36 -12.95 20.32
C GLU A 72 4.38 -11.94 20.93
N GLY A 73 4.34 -11.87 22.27
CA GLY A 73 3.48 -10.94 23.02
C GLY A 73 3.93 -9.48 22.93
N ALA A 74 5.23 -9.20 22.97
CA ALA A 74 5.78 -7.86 22.77
C ALA A 74 5.43 -7.32 21.38
N LEU A 75 5.50 -8.16 20.34
CA LEU A 75 5.10 -7.81 18.98
C LEU A 75 3.58 -7.65 18.84
N GLU A 76 2.75 -8.41 19.56
CA GLU A 76 1.31 -8.19 19.59
C GLU A 76 0.95 -6.82 20.20
N LEU A 77 1.56 -6.47 21.33
CA LEU A 77 1.39 -5.16 21.95
C LEU A 77 1.90 -4.03 21.03
N ALA A 78 3.05 -4.22 20.39
CA ALA A 78 3.62 -3.28 19.43
C ALA A 78 2.69 -3.03 18.22
N ARG A 79 2.09 -4.09 17.63
CA ARG A 79 1.07 -3.94 16.58
C ARG A 79 -0.16 -3.17 17.06
N LYS A 80 -0.64 -3.49 18.27
CA LYS A 80 -1.83 -2.87 18.87
C LYS A 80 -1.63 -1.38 19.17
N GLU A 81 -0.45 -0.99 19.67
CA GLU A 81 -0.12 0.40 20.00
C GLU A 81 0.55 1.18 18.85
N LYS A 82 0.78 0.53 17.70
CA LYS A 82 1.50 1.07 16.52
C LYS A 82 2.94 1.51 16.84
N LYS A 83 3.66 0.69 17.59
CA LYS A 83 5.03 0.92 18.09
C LYS A 83 6.03 -0.06 17.48
N ASN A 84 7.31 0.25 17.59
CA ASN A 84 8.41 -0.69 17.31
C ASN A 84 8.83 -1.39 18.61
N VAL A 85 9.58 -2.48 18.53
CA VAL A 85 10.09 -3.21 19.72
C VAL A 85 11.57 -2.93 19.93
N ILE A 86 11.98 -2.67 21.18
CA ILE A 86 13.39 -2.65 21.60
C ILE A 86 13.65 -3.90 22.45
N LEU A 87 14.49 -4.81 21.95
CA LEU A 87 15.06 -5.88 22.76
C LEU A 87 16.33 -5.36 23.47
N GLN A 88 16.25 -5.18 24.78
CA GLN A 88 17.36 -4.75 25.62
C GLN A 88 18.08 -5.96 26.20
N VAL A 89 19.09 -6.48 25.49
CA VAL A 89 19.85 -7.67 25.92
C VAL A 89 20.85 -7.29 27.01
N GLY A 90 20.88 -8.04 28.11
CA GLY A 90 21.74 -7.77 29.27
C GLY A 90 21.42 -8.70 30.44
N GLY A 91 21.77 -8.30 31.66
CA GLY A 91 21.46 -9.05 32.88
C GLY A 91 21.69 -8.22 34.13
N ASP A 92 21.15 -8.61 35.28
CA ASP A 92 21.25 -7.79 36.50
C ASP A 92 22.67 -7.60 37.03
N TRP A 93 23.60 -8.46 36.64
CA TRP A 93 25.04 -8.33 36.90
C TRP A 93 25.67 -7.11 36.19
N CYS A 94 25.07 -6.64 35.09
CA CYS A 94 25.60 -5.60 34.21
C CYS A 94 25.28 -4.18 34.74
N ILE A 95 26.32 -3.47 35.20
CA ILE A 95 26.20 -2.10 35.75
C ILE A 95 25.57 -1.13 34.73
N TRP A 96 26.04 -1.18 33.47
CA TRP A 96 25.53 -0.32 32.39
C TRP A 96 24.08 -0.62 31.99
N CYS A 97 23.61 -1.85 32.20
CA CYS A 97 22.23 -2.27 31.94
C CYS A 97 21.27 -1.71 33.01
N ARG A 98 21.71 -1.69 34.28
CA ARG A 98 20.98 -1.01 35.36
C ARG A 98 20.96 0.51 35.15
N ARG A 99 22.12 1.11 34.81
CA ARG A 99 22.23 2.53 34.46
C ARG A 99 21.36 2.92 33.25
N MET A 100 21.25 2.06 32.24
CA MET A 100 20.36 2.30 31.09
C MET A 100 18.89 2.31 31.52
N THR A 101 18.49 1.38 32.37
CA THR A 101 17.13 1.33 32.94
C THR A 101 16.87 2.60 33.74
N GLU A 102 17.72 2.94 34.71
CA GLU A 102 17.69 4.18 35.51
C GLU A 102 17.57 5.43 34.63
N TYR A 103 18.42 5.55 33.61
CA TYR A 103 18.40 6.65 32.65
C TYR A 103 17.09 6.75 31.84
N PHE A 104 16.52 5.63 31.41
CA PHE A 104 15.21 5.58 30.72
C PHE A 104 14.03 5.96 31.64
N TYR A 105 14.18 5.84 32.96
CA TYR A 105 13.18 6.30 33.94
C TYR A 105 13.39 7.74 34.38
N GLU A 106 14.62 8.20 34.60
CA GLU A 106 14.90 9.56 35.11
C GLU A 106 14.89 10.63 34.01
N ASN A 107 15.53 10.38 32.87
CA ASN A 107 15.61 11.36 31.79
C ASN A 107 14.26 11.53 31.10
N LYS A 108 13.59 12.67 31.33
CA LYS A 108 12.24 12.92 30.84
C LYS A 108 12.12 12.89 29.29
N PRO A 109 12.94 13.62 28.50
CA PRO A 109 12.91 13.54 27.04
C PRO A 109 13.04 12.12 26.48
N ILE A 110 13.93 11.31 27.06
CA ILE A 110 14.12 9.90 26.67
C ILE A 110 12.91 9.05 27.09
N ARG A 111 12.39 9.22 28.30
CA ARG A 111 11.20 8.52 28.80
C ARG A 111 9.97 8.76 27.91
N GLU A 112 9.75 10.01 27.50
CA GLU A 112 8.65 10.38 26.60
C GLU A 112 8.83 9.77 25.20
N ALA A 113 10.01 9.89 24.58
CA ALA A 113 10.30 9.31 23.27
C ALA A 113 10.20 7.77 23.23
N LEU A 114 10.67 7.09 24.29
CA LEU A 114 10.51 5.64 24.45
C LEU A 114 9.04 5.25 24.55
N ARG A 115 8.28 5.91 25.43
CA ARG A 115 6.87 5.62 25.67
C ARG A 115 6.00 5.84 24.43
N GLU A 116 6.30 6.86 23.63
CA GLU A 116 5.57 7.20 22.41
C GLU A 116 5.78 6.17 21.29
N SER A 117 7.03 5.80 21.00
CA SER A 117 7.37 5.02 19.81
C SER A 117 7.67 3.53 20.04
N TYR A 118 7.86 3.08 21.28
CA TYR A 118 8.43 1.76 21.57
C TYR A 118 7.72 0.93 22.65
N VAL A 119 7.78 -0.40 22.45
CA VAL A 119 7.60 -1.42 23.49
C VAL A 119 8.98 -2.00 23.79
N ILE A 120 9.37 -2.02 25.07
CA ILE A 120 10.70 -2.50 25.52
C ILE A 120 10.56 -3.92 26.09
N MET A 121 11.49 -4.79 25.75
CA MET A 121 11.58 -6.15 26.29
C MET A 121 13.03 -6.41 26.71
N LYS A 122 13.28 -6.57 28.01
CA LYS A 122 14.56 -7.08 28.49
C LYS A 122 14.73 -8.55 28.07
N VAL A 123 15.93 -8.92 27.65
CA VAL A 123 16.31 -10.31 27.33
C VAL A 123 17.51 -10.69 28.19
N ASN A 124 17.35 -11.67 29.07
CA ASN A 124 18.43 -12.09 29.96
C ASN A 124 19.57 -12.78 29.21
N TYR A 125 20.79 -12.42 29.58
CA TYR A 125 22.04 -13.09 29.29
C TYR A 125 22.82 -13.18 30.61
N SER A 126 22.84 -14.35 31.24
CA SER A 126 23.58 -14.61 32.49
C SER A 126 24.43 -15.89 32.38
N SER A 127 25.13 -16.24 33.46
CA SER A 127 25.80 -17.55 33.62
C SER A 127 24.84 -18.74 33.55
N ASP A 128 23.58 -18.50 33.91
CA ASP A 128 22.59 -19.52 34.24
C ASP A 128 21.70 -19.78 33.03
N ASN A 129 21.35 -18.71 32.29
CA ASN A 129 20.80 -18.79 30.94
C ASN A 129 21.33 -17.65 30.07
N THR A 130 22.03 -17.98 28.98
CA THR A 130 22.53 -17.01 27.97
C THR A 130 21.49 -16.67 26.90
N ASN A 131 20.35 -17.38 26.87
CA ASN A 131 19.35 -17.35 25.79
C ASN A 131 19.95 -17.53 24.39
N GLY A 132 21.08 -18.25 24.29
CA GLY A 132 21.87 -18.36 23.06
C GLY A 132 21.09 -18.88 21.84
N THR A 133 20.12 -19.79 22.03
CA THR A 133 19.25 -20.29 20.94
C THR A 133 18.37 -19.20 20.34
N PHE A 134 17.85 -18.29 21.16
CA PHE A 134 17.05 -17.14 20.72
C PHE A 134 17.95 -16.05 20.13
N LEU A 135 19.04 -15.71 20.81
CA LEU A 135 19.97 -14.68 20.35
C LEU A 135 20.73 -15.05 19.07
N ALA A 136 20.80 -16.34 18.70
CA ALA A 136 21.34 -16.80 17.42
C ALA A 136 20.54 -16.33 16.19
N ALA A 137 19.31 -15.85 16.36
CA ALA A 137 18.54 -15.21 15.29
C ALA A 137 19.01 -13.77 14.95
N TYR A 138 19.87 -13.19 15.78
CA TYR A 138 20.29 -11.78 15.70
C TYR A 138 21.81 -11.63 15.47
N PRO A 139 22.27 -10.45 14.97
CA PRO A 139 23.70 -10.15 14.87
C PRO A 139 24.42 -10.30 16.21
N LYS A 140 25.68 -10.74 16.17
CA LYS A 140 26.48 -11.00 17.38
C LYS A 140 26.55 -9.77 18.30
N VAL A 141 26.06 -9.93 19.53
CA VAL A 141 26.24 -8.98 20.63
C VAL A 141 27.73 -8.92 21.03
N PRO A 142 28.40 -7.74 20.99
CA PRO A 142 29.81 -7.60 21.37
C PRO A 142 30.01 -7.34 22.87
N ALA A 143 29.06 -6.66 23.51
CA ALA A 143 29.07 -6.26 24.92
C ALA A 143 27.64 -5.90 25.36
N PHE A 144 27.42 -5.61 26.66
CA PHE A 144 26.09 -5.38 27.23
C PHE A 144 26.01 -4.05 28.00
N PRO A 145 24.87 -3.32 27.96
CA PRO A 145 23.63 -3.69 27.26
C PRO A 145 23.77 -3.62 25.73
N HIS A 146 22.89 -4.30 25.01
CA HIS A 146 22.82 -4.23 23.55
C HIS A 146 21.38 -4.11 23.12
N LEU A 147 21.09 -3.23 22.17
CA LEU A 147 19.73 -2.98 21.70
C LEU A 147 19.54 -3.59 20.31
N PHE A 148 18.54 -4.44 20.14
CA PHE A 148 17.96 -4.71 18.82
C PHE A 148 16.65 -3.96 18.69
N VAL A 149 16.49 -3.20 17.61
CA VAL A 149 15.21 -2.52 17.29
C VAL A 149 14.51 -3.32 16.20
N LEU A 150 13.26 -3.68 16.42
CA LEU A 150 12.42 -4.46 15.50
C LEU A 150 11.18 -3.67 15.09
N GLU A 151 10.68 -3.91 13.89
CA GLU A 151 9.30 -3.55 13.53
C GLU A 151 8.29 -4.46 14.26
N ALA A 152 7.01 -4.05 14.26
CA ALA A 152 5.91 -4.79 14.92
C ALA A 152 5.59 -6.18 14.28
N ASP A 153 6.21 -6.53 13.16
CA ASP A 153 6.19 -7.86 12.54
C ASP A 153 7.35 -8.77 12.99
N GLY A 154 8.34 -8.22 13.72
CA GLY A 154 9.55 -8.90 14.18
C GLY A 154 10.81 -8.62 13.33
N LYS A 155 10.69 -7.87 12.23
CA LYS A 155 11.78 -7.56 11.31
C LYS A 155 12.83 -6.67 11.98
N LEU A 156 14.09 -7.12 11.98
CA LEU A 156 15.22 -6.38 12.53
C LEU A 156 15.52 -5.10 11.73
N LEU A 157 15.41 -3.95 12.39
CA LEU A 157 15.79 -2.63 11.86
C LEU A 157 17.24 -2.28 12.19
N CYS A 158 17.63 -2.50 13.44
CA CYS A 158 18.91 -2.03 13.96
C CYS A 158 19.49 -2.99 15.00
N SER A 159 20.81 -3.13 15.00
CA SER A 159 21.60 -3.76 16.05
C SER A 159 22.57 -2.70 16.57
N GLN A 160 22.38 -2.23 17.79
CA GLN A 160 23.07 -1.07 18.36
C GLN A 160 23.87 -1.49 19.59
N TYR A 161 25.20 -1.38 19.48
CA TYR A 161 26.08 -1.40 20.64
C TYR A 161 25.87 -0.11 21.44
N THR A 162 25.69 -0.22 22.76
CA THR A 162 25.28 0.92 23.58
C THR A 162 26.43 1.84 23.98
N GLY A 163 27.69 1.40 23.85
CA GLY A 163 28.86 2.26 24.05
C GLY A 163 28.94 3.41 23.04
N ASP A 164 28.32 3.25 21.86
CA ASP A 164 28.20 4.33 20.86
C ASP A 164 27.21 5.44 21.29
N LEU A 165 26.50 5.24 22.41
CA LEU A 165 25.47 6.13 22.98
C LEU A 165 25.92 6.74 24.33
N GLU A 166 27.11 6.40 24.81
CA GLU A 166 27.66 6.83 26.09
C GLU A 166 28.35 8.21 26.02
N GLU A 167 28.17 9.04 27.06
CA GLU A 167 28.87 10.31 27.25
C GLU A 167 29.01 10.62 28.74
N GLY A 168 30.13 11.23 29.14
CA GLY A 168 30.33 11.73 30.51
C GLY A 168 30.33 10.67 31.63
N GLY A 169 30.34 9.37 31.29
CA GLY A 169 30.17 8.26 32.24
C GLY A 169 28.72 7.81 32.44
N SER A 170 27.79 8.30 31.62
CA SER A 170 26.40 7.82 31.48
C SER A 170 26.03 7.76 29.98
N TYR A 171 24.75 7.88 29.63
CA TYR A 171 24.29 8.01 28.24
C TYR A 171 24.05 9.46 27.85
N SER A 172 24.32 9.82 26.59
CA SER A 172 24.09 11.18 26.05
C SER A 172 22.63 11.37 25.67
N GLU A 173 22.00 12.45 26.15
CA GLU A 173 20.59 12.74 25.80
C GLU A 173 20.46 13.01 24.30
N THR A 174 21.40 13.72 23.70
CA THR A 174 21.38 14.06 22.28
C THR A 174 21.54 12.80 21.41
N ILE A 175 22.58 11.99 21.65
CA ILE A 175 22.83 10.79 20.85
C ILE A 175 21.71 9.76 21.04
N MET A 176 21.19 9.61 22.27
CA MET A 176 20.10 8.69 22.56
C MET A 176 18.77 9.16 21.94
N LEU A 177 18.46 10.46 21.94
CA LEU A 177 17.31 11.02 21.21
C LEU A 177 17.45 10.87 19.69
N GLU A 178 18.64 11.05 19.12
CA GLU A 178 18.89 10.86 17.69
C GLU A 178 18.70 9.39 17.28
N PHE A 179 19.20 8.45 18.09
CA PHE A 179 18.96 7.02 17.91
C PHE A 179 17.46 6.68 17.96
N LEU A 180 16.74 7.16 18.98
CA LEU A 180 15.31 6.87 19.15
C LEU A 180 14.46 7.52 18.03
N LYS A 181 14.79 8.73 17.59
CA LYS A 181 14.09 9.38 16.47
C LYS A 181 14.32 8.65 15.15
N LYS A 182 15.51 8.09 14.93
CA LYS A 182 15.88 7.38 13.69
C LYS A 182 15.09 6.09 13.47
N TRP A 183 14.55 5.48 14.52
CA TRP A 183 13.89 4.16 14.43
C TRP A 183 12.44 4.14 14.93
N THR A 184 11.77 5.30 14.98
CA THR A 184 10.32 5.33 15.28
C THR A 184 9.53 4.67 14.14
N PRO A 185 8.29 4.20 14.38
CA PRO A 185 7.43 3.64 13.33
C PRO A 185 7.26 4.60 12.14
N GLU A 186 7.12 5.91 12.41
CA GLU A 186 7.02 6.96 11.40
C GLU A 186 8.34 7.12 10.61
N ALA A 187 9.48 7.29 11.29
CA ALA A 187 10.77 7.44 10.64
C ALA A 187 11.19 6.18 9.85
N VAL A 188 10.71 4.99 10.25
CA VAL A 188 10.89 3.74 9.52
C VAL A 188 10.01 3.68 8.27
N ALA A 189 8.76 4.14 8.36
CA ALA A 189 7.88 4.27 7.19
C ALA A 189 8.44 5.29 6.18
N GLU A 190 8.90 6.47 6.65
CA GLU A 190 9.59 7.46 5.81
C GLU A 190 10.87 6.89 5.19
N GLN A 191 11.66 6.09 5.93
CA GLN A 191 12.84 5.41 5.40
C GLN A 191 12.51 4.32 4.37
N LYS A 192 11.32 3.71 4.40
CA LYS A 192 10.85 2.82 3.32
C LYS A 192 10.48 3.65 2.09
N VAL A 193 9.67 4.69 2.27
CA VAL A 193 9.24 5.63 1.22
C VAL A 193 10.42 6.33 0.53
N THR A 194 11.52 6.59 1.23
CA THR A 194 12.73 7.23 0.68
C THR A 194 13.82 6.25 0.20
N LYS A 195 13.77 4.97 0.59
CA LYS A 195 14.63 3.90 0.01
C LYS A 195 14.07 3.35 -1.30
N LEU A 196 12.76 3.45 -1.52
CA LEU A 196 12.22 3.47 -2.88
C LEU A 196 12.89 4.64 -3.62
N LYS A 197 13.76 4.33 -4.59
CA LYS A 197 14.37 5.33 -5.46
C LYS A 197 13.27 6.18 -6.10
N PRO A 198 13.51 7.49 -6.31
CA PRO A 198 12.45 8.40 -6.68
C PRO A 198 11.85 7.97 -8.02
N ARG A 199 10.59 7.52 -7.98
CA ARG A 199 9.54 8.07 -8.84
C ARG A 199 9.96 8.17 -10.31
N GLN A 200 10.33 7.00 -10.84
CA GLN A 200 10.96 6.77 -12.14
C GLN A 200 10.22 5.67 -12.88
N ASP A 201 10.24 5.73 -14.21
CA ASP A 201 9.72 4.67 -15.08
C ASP A 201 10.29 3.29 -14.69
N ILE A 202 9.43 2.28 -14.73
CA ILE A 202 9.77 0.87 -14.44
C ILE A 202 9.41 -0.02 -15.62
N ALA A 203 10.01 -1.21 -15.66
CA ALA A 203 9.70 -2.22 -16.66
C ALA A 203 9.49 -3.58 -15.97
N VAL A 204 8.23 -4.00 -15.83
CA VAL A 204 7.86 -5.29 -15.22
C VAL A 204 8.17 -6.40 -16.22
N ASP A 205 8.91 -7.43 -15.80
CA ASP A 205 9.23 -8.58 -16.65
C ASP A 205 8.05 -9.56 -16.68
N LEU A 206 7.56 -9.85 -17.88
CA LEU A 206 6.45 -10.79 -18.11
C LEU A 206 6.94 -12.17 -18.57
N GLY A 207 8.25 -12.41 -18.52
CA GLY A 207 8.88 -13.67 -18.90
C GLY A 207 9.14 -13.81 -20.41
N GLY A 208 10.16 -14.60 -20.74
CA GLY A 208 10.55 -14.85 -22.14
C GLY A 208 10.98 -13.60 -22.89
N GLY A 209 11.60 -12.63 -22.20
CA GLY A 209 12.18 -11.41 -22.77
C GLY A 209 11.21 -10.25 -22.99
N VAL A 210 9.93 -10.42 -22.70
CA VAL A 210 8.91 -9.35 -22.83
C VAL A 210 8.80 -8.59 -21.52
N LYS A 211 8.75 -7.26 -21.60
CA LYS A 211 8.57 -6.36 -20.46
C LYS A 211 7.48 -5.34 -20.75
N MET A 212 6.65 -5.05 -19.76
CA MET A 212 5.68 -3.96 -19.79
C MET A 212 6.30 -2.71 -19.18
N GLU A 213 6.42 -1.64 -19.98
CA GLU A 213 6.90 -0.33 -19.53
C GLU A 213 5.77 0.43 -18.78
N PHE A 214 6.08 1.03 -17.63
CA PHE A 214 5.18 1.93 -16.90
C PHE A 214 5.89 3.25 -16.59
N VAL A 215 5.18 4.37 -16.75
CA VAL A 215 5.67 5.73 -16.44
C VAL A 215 5.22 6.14 -15.04
N TRP A 216 6.09 6.80 -14.29
CA TRP A 216 5.71 7.33 -12.98
C TRP A 216 4.89 8.62 -13.11
N ILE A 217 3.68 8.62 -12.55
CA ILE A 217 2.78 9.78 -12.52
C ILE A 217 2.81 10.42 -11.11
N LYS A 218 3.50 11.55 -10.99
CA LYS A 218 3.76 12.25 -9.71
C LYS A 218 2.49 12.76 -9.04
N GLU A 219 1.52 13.19 -9.83
CA GLU A 219 0.25 13.76 -9.40
C GLU A 219 -0.66 12.68 -8.79
N LEU A 220 -0.66 11.48 -9.36
CA LEU A 220 -1.40 10.31 -8.87
C LEU A 220 -0.64 9.50 -7.81
N LYS A 221 0.68 9.73 -7.67
CA LYS A 221 1.60 8.98 -6.79
C LYS A 221 1.68 7.48 -7.09
N GLY A 222 1.49 7.11 -8.35
CA GLY A 222 1.57 5.74 -8.84
C GLY A 222 2.20 5.67 -10.23
N TRP A 223 2.17 4.50 -10.84
CA TRP A 223 2.60 4.33 -12.23
C TRP A 223 1.41 4.08 -13.17
N CYS A 224 1.46 4.66 -14.36
CA CYS A 224 0.56 4.37 -15.48
C CYS A 224 1.28 3.47 -16.48
N GLY A 225 0.59 2.47 -17.03
CA GLY A 225 1.09 1.67 -18.16
C GLY A 225 1.38 2.59 -19.34
N LYS A 226 2.63 2.56 -19.82
CA LYS A 226 3.14 3.52 -20.81
C LYS A 226 2.40 3.45 -22.16
N TYR A 227 1.82 2.29 -22.44
CA TYR A 227 1.03 1.95 -23.60
C TYR A 227 -0.26 1.29 -23.14
N GLU A 228 -1.22 1.09 -24.04
CA GLU A 228 -2.21 0.02 -23.87
C GLU A 228 -1.49 -1.33 -23.78
N VAL A 229 -2.10 -2.32 -23.11
CA VAL A 229 -1.55 -3.69 -23.06
C VAL A 229 -1.48 -4.26 -24.47
N THR A 230 -0.31 -4.70 -24.90
CA THR A 230 -0.11 -5.20 -26.28
C THR A 230 -0.36 -6.69 -26.43
N ASN A 231 -0.59 -7.13 -27.67
CA ASN A 231 -0.76 -8.54 -28.01
C ASN A 231 0.38 -9.43 -27.49
N GLU A 232 1.64 -8.97 -27.58
CA GLU A 232 2.81 -9.73 -27.13
C GLU A 232 2.89 -9.89 -25.61
N GLU A 233 2.46 -8.87 -24.87
CA GLU A 233 2.37 -8.86 -23.40
C GLU A 233 1.21 -9.73 -22.94
N TYR A 234 0.02 -9.58 -23.52
CA TYR A 234 -1.16 -10.38 -23.18
C TYR A 234 -1.01 -11.88 -23.51
N LYS A 235 -0.31 -12.20 -24.61
CA LYS A 235 0.03 -13.61 -24.98
C LYS A 235 1.01 -14.29 -24.01
N ARG A 236 1.59 -13.58 -23.03
CA ARG A 236 2.32 -14.21 -21.90
C ARG A 236 1.38 -14.94 -20.94
N PHE A 237 0.21 -14.35 -20.68
CA PHE A 237 -0.90 -14.94 -19.93
C PHE A 237 -1.67 -15.95 -20.78
N LYS A 238 -2.14 -15.50 -21.96
CA LYS A 238 -3.11 -16.23 -22.79
C LYS A 238 -2.52 -16.46 -24.19
N SER A 239 -1.56 -17.39 -24.29
CA SER A 239 -0.78 -17.66 -25.53
C SER A 239 -1.61 -18.12 -26.74
N THR A 240 -2.89 -18.44 -26.56
CA THR A 240 -3.85 -18.75 -27.63
C THR A 240 -4.84 -17.61 -27.89
N HIS A 241 -4.55 -16.39 -27.42
CA HIS A 241 -5.33 -15.21 -27.76
C HIS A 241 -5.06 -14.79 -29.21
N ASP A 242 -6.09 -14.27 -29.86
CA ASP A 242 -6.10 -13.80 -31.24
C ASP A 242 -7.02 -12.57 -31.32
N SER A 243 -6.42 -11.42 -31.64
CA SER A 243 -7.12 -10.15 -31.86
C SER A 243 -7.66 -9.99 -33.29
N LYS A 244 -7.39 -10.96 -34.19
CA LYS A 244 -7.99 -11.16 -35.52
C LYS A 244 -7.62 -10.10 -36.55
N ASP A 245 -8.26 -10.15 -37.72
CA ASP A 245 -8.28 -9.05 -38.68
C ASP A 245 -9.58 -8.24 -38.57
N TYR A 246 -9.55 -7.03 -39.13
CA TYR A 246 -10.74 -6.31 -39.56
C TYR A 246 -10.59 -5.88 -41.03
N LYS A 247 -11.49 -6.36 -41.88
CA LYS A 247 -11.52 -6.09 -43.33
C LYS A 247 -10.20 -6.41 -44.06
N GLY A 248 -9.42 -7.37 -43.55
CA GLY A 248 -8.12 -7.77 -44.10
C GLY A 248 -6.92 -6.98 -43.55
N HIS A 249 -7.13 -6.11 -42.57
CA HIS A 249 -6.06 -5.43 -41.83
C HIS A 249 -5.88 -6.10 -40.46
N ASP A 250 -4.64 -6.42 -40.11
CA ASP A 250 -4.27 -7.15 -38.89
C ASP A 250 -4.51 -6.30 -37.61
N LEU A 251 -5.02 -6.92 -36.54
CA LEU A 251 -5.13 -6.36 -35.18
C LEU A 251 -4.26 -7.12 -34.16
N ASP A 252 -3.65 -8.24 -34.55
CA ASP A 252 -3.03 -9.24 -33.67
C ASP A 252 -1.49 -9.11 -33.54
N GLY A 253 -0.90 -8.19 -34.31
CA GLY A 253 0.54 -7.94 -34.34
C GLY A 253 1.12 -7.56 -32.97
N ASN A 254 2.32 -8.07 -32.66
CA ASN A 254 2.94 -8.07 -31.33
C ASN A 254 2.84 -6.75 -30.54
N ARG A 255 3.01 -5.60 -31.21
CA ARG A 255 3.00 -4.27 -30.56
C ARG A 255 1.76 -3.43 -30.85
N GLN A 256 0.72 -3.99 -31.48
CA GLN A 256 -0.62 -3.40 -31.43
C GLN A 256 -1.25 -3.65 -30.04
N PRO A 257 -2.20 -2.80 -29.61
CA PRO A 257 -3.00 -3.04 -28.41
C PRO A 257 -3.79 -4.34 -28.54
N VAL A 258 -3.96 -5.05 -27.42
CA VAL A 258 -4.80 -6.26 -27.39
C VAL A 258 -6.28 -5.87 -27.44
N VAL A 259 -7.01 -6.46 -28.39
CA VAL A 259 -8.45 -6.23 -28.60
C VAL A 259 -9.24 -7.53 -28.63
N TYR A 260 -10.58 -7.45 -28.62
CA TYR A 260 -11.48 -8.56 -28.27
C TYR A 260 -11.23 -9.14 -26.87
N VAL A 261 -10.82 -8.28 -25.94
CA VAL A 261 -10.71 -8.59 -24.51
C VAL A 261 -11.85 -7.91 -23.74
N SER A 262 -12.48 -8.66 -22.84
CA SER A 262 -13.52 -8.13 -21.97
C SER A 262 -12.94 -7.54 -20.69
N TRP A 263 -13.74 -6.80 -19.92
CA TRP A 263 -13.34 -6.33 -18.60
C TRP A 263 -12.87 -7.48 -17.70
N ASN A 264 -13.56 -8.62 -17.74
CA ASN A 264 -13.16 -9.83 -17.01
C ASN A 264 -11.81 -10.39 -17.50
N ASP A 265 -11.56 -10.41 -18.83
CA ASP A 265 -10.26 -10.84 -19.38
C ASP A 265 -9.10 -9.96 -18.88
N ALA A 266 -9.35 -8.66 -18.66
CA ALA A 266 -8.37 -7.74 -18.09
C ALA A 266 -8.14 -8.00 -16.58
N GLN A 267 -9.19 -8.30 -15.81
CA GLN A 267 -9.04 -8.71 -14.40
C GLN A 267 -8.27 -10.04 -14.24
N ASP A 268 -8.48 -11.00 -15.14
CA ASP A 268 -7.73 -12.26 -15.15
C ASP A 268 -6.24 -12.03 -15.50
N PHE A 269 -5.95 -11.08 -16.40
CA PHE A 269 -4.58 -10.68 -16.72
C PHE A 269 -3.87 -10.00 -15.54
N ILE A 270 -4.57 -9.13 -14.81
CA ILE A 270 -4.07 -8.50 -13.57
C ILE A 270 -3.72 -9.57 -12.53
N GLN A 271 -4.66 -10.47 -12.22
CA GLN A 271 -4.41 -11.59 -11.28
C GLN A 271 -3.27 -12.50 -11.73
N TRP A 272 -3.08 -12.67 -13.04
CA TRP A 272 -1.93 -13.40 -13.58
C TRP A 272 -0.62 -12.63 -13.35
N MET A 273 -0.57 -11.32 -13.59
CA MET A 273 0.62 -10.50 -13.33
C MET A 273 0.98 -10.48 -11.84
N GLU A 274 0.03 -10.20 -10.94
CA GLU A 274 0.26 -10.18 -9.48
C GLU A 274 0.80 -11.52 -8.94
N LYS A 275 0.49 -12.63 -9.62
CA LYS A 275 0.92 -13.98 -9.23
C LYS A 275 2.26 -14.41 -9.84
N ASN A 276 2.67 -13.86 -10.98
CA ASN A 276 3.81 -14.37 -11.76
C ASN A 276 4.91 -13.34 -12.03
N CYS A 277 4.69 -12.06 -11.73
CA CYS A 277 5.64 -10.96 -11.96
C CYS A 277 6.12 -10.33 -10.65
N GLU A 278 7.33 -9.76 -10.65
CA GLU A 278 7.81 -8.91 -9.55
C GLU A 278 7.19 -7.50 -9.69
N LEU A 279 6.31 -7.13 -8.75
CA LEU A 279 5.67 -5.82 -8.67
C LEU A 279 6.25 -4.98 -7.50
N PRO A 280 6.14 -3.64 -7.52
CA PRO A 280 6.65 -2.78 -6.44
C PRO A 280 6.01 -3.08 -5.08
N GLU A 281 6.83 -3.23 -4.03
CA GLU A 281 6.34 -3.44 -2.65
C GLU A 281 5.46 -2.27 -2.20
N GLY A 282 4.25 -2.57 -1.72
CA GLY A 282 3.27 -1.57 -1.29
C GLY A 282 2.50 -0.90 -2.43
N TYR A 283 2.42 -1.54 -3.61
CA TYR A 283 1.55 -1.11 -4.71
C TYR A 283 0.65 -2.27 -5.19
N THR A 284 -0.58 -1.94 -5.60
CA THR A 284 -1.58 -2.86 -6.17
C THR A 284 -1.73 -2.62 -7.66
N LEU A 285 -1.87 -3.68 -8.46
CA LEU A 285 -2.05 -3.58 -9.92
C LEU A 285 -3.54 -3.54 -10.26
N THR A 286 -4.00 -2.51 -10.98
CA THR A 286 -5.43 -2.31 -11.29
C THR A 286 -5.65 -1.85 -12.73
N LEU A 287 -6.92 -1.81 -13.16
CA LEU A 287 -7.34 -0.89 -14.21
C LEU A 287 -7.29 0.55 -13.66
N PRO A 288 -7.21 1.58 -14.53
CA PRO A 288 -7.40 2.96 -14.10
C PRO A 288 -8.79 3.21 -13.53
N SER A 289 -8.93 4.26 -12.73
CA SER A 289 -10.23 4.94 -12.55
C SER A 289 -10.48 5.90 -13.72
N LYS A 290 -11.73 6.23 -14.01
CA LYS A 290 -12.13 7.21 -15.03
C LYS A 290 -11.50 8.59 -14.78
N ASP A 291 -11.15 8.90 -13.53
CA ASP A 291 -10.63 10.20 -13.08
C ASP A 291 -9.09 10.21 -13.07
N GLU A 292 -8.44 9.07 -12.79
CA GLU A 292 -7.01 8.87 -13.05
C GLU A 292 -6.72 8.85 -14.55
N TRP A 293 -7.55 8.16 -15.32
CA TRP A 293 -7.48 8.14 -16.78
C TRP A 293 -7.61 9.54 -17.35
N LEU A 294 -8.62 10.29 -16.89
CA LEU A 294 -8.81 11.70 -17.23
C LEU A 294 -7.58 12.54 -16.86
N SER A 295 -7.00 12.32 -15.67
CA SER A 295 -5.80 13.04 -15.23
C SER A 295 -4.59 12.78 -16.15
N VAL A 296 -4.40 11.52 -16.58
CA VAL A 296 -3.34 11.13 -17.52
C VAL A 296 -3.60 11.68 -18.92
N ALA A 297 -4.84 11.65 -19.41
CA ALA A 297 -5.21 12.26 -20.68
C ALA A 297 -4.92 13.76 -20.67
N GLN A 298 -5.41 14.48 -19.66
CA GLN A 298 -5.29 15.94 -19.53
C GLN A 298 -3.92 16.44 -19.06
N CYS A 299 -2.94 15.57 -18.80
CA CYS A 299 -1.61 15.91 -18.30
C CYS A 299 -1.58 16.90 -17.10
N GLY A 300 -2.68 16.95 -16.32
CA GLY A 300 -2.88 17.87 -15.20
C GLY A 300 -3.20 19.33 -15.53
N ASP A 301 -3.32 19.74 -16.80
CA ASP A 301 -3.67 21.14 -17.16
C ASP A 301 -5.17 21.38 -17.37
N GLY A 302 -5.94 20.30 -17.62
CA GLY A 302 -7.40 20.33 -17.81
C GLY A 302 -7.87 20.53 -19.25
N HIS A 303 -7.01 20.31 -20.26
CA HIS A 303 -7.36 20.48 -21.67
C HIS A 303 -8.47 19.55 -22.18
N THR A 304 -9.01 19.86 -23.36
CA THR A 304 -10.24 19.26 -23.89
C THR A 304 -10.05 17.90 -24.56
N TYR A 305 -8.98 17.73 -25.33
CA TYR A 305 -8.68 16.56 -26.16
C TYR A 305 -7.26 16.07 -25.85
N PRO A 306 -6.90 14.79 -26.02
CA PRO A 306 -5.58 14.27 -25.60
C PRO A 306 -4.34 14.96 -26.20
N TRP A 307 -4.52 15.81 -27.22
CA TRP A 307 -3.49 16.64 -27.89
C TRP A 307 -3.61 18.16 -27.57
N GLY A 308 -4.54 18.59 -26.70
CA GLY A 308 -4.74 19.99 -26.32
C GLY A 308 -6.20 20.47 -26.38
N ASN A 309 -6.42 21.69 -26.88
CA ASN A 309 -7.75 22.34 -26.92
C ASN A 309 -8.27 22.67 -28.33
N GLU A 310 -7.40 22.63 -29.34
CA GLU A 310 -7.75 22.96 -30.73
C GLU A 310 -8.14 21.70 -31.53
N TRP A 311 -8.61 21.89 -32.76
CA TRP A 311 -9.03 20.83 -33.70
C TRP A 311 -8.50 21.16 -35.11
N PRO A 312 -8.11 20.20 -35.96
CA PRO A 312 -8.15 18.72 -35.79
C PRO A 312 -7.08 18.18 -34.82
N PRO A 313 -6.97 16.84 -34.61
CA PRO A 313 -5.92 16.26 -33.78
C PRO A 313 -4.52 16.50 -34.32
N GLU A 314 -3.55 16.76 -33.43
CA GLU A 314 -2.11 16.75 -33.81
C GLU A 314 -1.52 15.33 -33.81
N TYR A 315 -2.14 14.41 -33.07
CA TYR A 315 -1.79 12.98 -33.01
C TYR A 315 -2.96 12.13 -32.51
N GLY A 316 -2.88 10.82 -32.75
CA GLY A 316 -3.77 9.81 -32.20
C GLY A 316 -3.80 8.55 -33.06
N ASN A 317 -4.90 7.82 -33.00
CA ASN A 317 -5.35 6.92 -34.06
C ASN A 317 -6.89 6.92 -34.11
N TYR A 318 -7.45 7.41 -35.21
CA TYR A 318 -8.87 7.81 -35.36
C TYR A 318 -9.42 7.50 -36.77
N ASP A 319 -10.67 7.86 -37.06
CA ASP A 319 -11.23 7.74 -38.42
C ASP A 319 -10.54 8.76 -39.36
N ASP A 320 -9.60 8.31 -40.20
CA ASP A 320 -8.82 9.17 -41.11
C ASP A 320 -9.04 8.87 -42.61
N GLU A 321 -8.20 9.40 -43.51
CA GLU A 321 -8.23 9.11 -44.97
C GLU A 321 -8.12 7.61 -45.35
N THR A 322 -7.76 6.73 -44.40
CA THR A 322 -7.68 5.28 -44.60
C THR A 322 -8.89 4.52 -44.05
N VAL A 323 -9.86 5.22 -43.42
CA VAL A 323 -11.07 4.61 -42.86
C VAL A 323 -11.98 3.99 -43.93
N PHE A 324 -12.81 3.04 -43.51
CA PHE A 324 -13.68 2.26 -44.40
C PHE A 324 -15.11 2.82 -44.54
N THR A 325 -15.25 4.14 -44.37
CA THR A 325 -16.50 4.93 -44.35
C THR A 325 -16.26 6.28 -45.02
N ASP A 326 -17.32 6.99 -45.38
CA ASP A 326 -17.19 8.40 -45.82
C ASP A 326 -17.02 9.36 -44.62
N ASP A 327 -17.36 8.90 -43.41
CA ASP A 327 -17.18 9.60 -42.14
C ASP A 327 -15.71 9.47 -41.66
N LYS A 328 -15.00 10.60 -41.59
CA LYS A 328 -13.59 10.77 -41.18
C LYS A 328 -13.35 12.16 -40.56
N ILE A 329 -12.19 12.39 -39.97
CA ILE A 329 -11.73 13.74 -39.59
C ILE A 329 -11.16 14.47 -40.82
N ASP A 330 -11.70 15.64 -41.14
CA ASP A 330 -11.14 16.54 -42.16
C ASP A 330 -9.76 17.10 -41.73
N ASP A 331 -8.85 17.25 -42.70
CA ASP A 331 -7.47 17.74 -42.53
C ASP A 331 -6.58 16.93 -41.54
N TYR A 332 -6.92 15.67 -41.26
CA TYR A 332 -6.15 14.75 -40.40
C TYR A 332 -5.79 13.44 -41.10
N SER A 333 -4.60 12.88 -40.80
CA SER A 333 -4.24 11.50 -41.12
C SER A 333 -3.10 10.97 -40.25
N ASP A 334 -3.29 9.77 -39.69
CA ASP A 334 -2.25 8.96 -39.04
C ASP A 334 -1.79 7.78 -39.92
N GLY A 335 -2.61 7.37 -40.89
CA GLY A 335 -2.31 6.31 -41.86
C GLY A 335 -2.65 4.90 -41.42
N TYR A 336 -3.46 4.70 -40.38
CA TYR A 336 -3.83 3.37 -39.85
C TYR A 336 -5.35 3.13 -39.86
N ALA A 337 -5.82 2.37 -40.86
CA ALA A 337 -7.25 1.99 -40.98
C ALA A 337 -7.81 1.12 -39.82
N VAL A 338 -6.95 0.71 -38.88
CA VAL A 338 -7.23 -0.13 -37.71
C VAL A 338 -6.26 0.22 -36.57
N THR A 339 -6.15 -0.59 -35.50
CA THR A 339 -5.16 -0.34 -34.44
C THR A 339 -3.73 -0.18 -34.99
N CYS A 340 -3.00 0.79 -34.47
CA CYS A 340 -1.60 1.03 -34.81
C CYS A 340 -0.67 0.41 -33.74
N PRO A 341 0.62 0.21 -34.03
CA PRO A 341 1.58 -0.18 -33.01
C PRO A 341 1.68 0.90 -31.94
N VAL A 342 1.59 0.56 -30.65
CA VAL A 342 1.43 1.51 -29.52
C VAL A 342 2.52 2.58 -29.35
N LYS A 343 3.62 2.52 -30.12
CA LYS A 343 4.62 3.61 -30.24
C LYS A 343 4.31 4.58 -31.40
N LYS A 344 3.06 4.59 -31.88
CA LYS A 344 2.56 5.42 -33.00
C LYS A 344 1.26 6.15 -32.71
N SER A 345 0.51 5.77 -31.68
CA SER A 345 -0.75 6.39 -31.24
C SER A 345 -0.58 7.73 -30.48
N GLY A 346 0.47 8.48 -30.79
CA GLY A 346 0.89 9.69 -30.06
C GLY A 346 1.52 9.42 -28.69
N GLU A 347 2.28 10.39 -28.18
CA GLU A 347 2.84 10.46 -26.82
C GLU A 347 2.44 11.80 -26.21
N ASN A 348 1.89 11.81 -25.00
CA ASN A 348 1.49 13.04 -24.31
C ASN A 348 2.62 13.65 -23.47
N ASP A 349 2.40 14.83 -22.88
CA ASP A 349 3.38 15.55 -22.03
C ASP A 349 3.84 14.76 -20.79
N TRP A 350 3.10 13.71 -20.39
CA TRP A 350 3.48 12.79 -19.32
C TRP A 350 4.21 11.54 -19.82
N GLY A 351 4.57 11.45 -21.10
CA GLY A 351 5.30 10.32 -21.69
C GLY A 351 4.45 9.06 -21.88
N VAL A 352 3.12 9.19 -21.85
CA VAL A 352 2.16 8.09 -21.99
C VAL A 352 1.57 8.09 -23.40
N TYR A 353 1.52 6.91 -24.01
CA TYR A 353 1.06 6.69 -25.37
C TYR A 353 -0.35 6.11 -25.41
N GLY A 354 -1.06 6.28 -26.54
CA GLY A 354 -2.35 5.63 -26.79
C GLY A 354 -3.52 6.17 -25.97
N VAL A 355 -3.39 7.37 -25.40
CA VAL A 355 -4.49 8.05 -24.69
C VAL A 355 -5.38 8.82 -25.67
N GLY A 356 -4.88 9.10 -26.88
CA GLY A 356 -5.61 9.66 -28.01
C GLY A 356 -6.05 8.57 -29.00
N GLY A 357 -7.20 7.96 -28.75
CA GLY A 357 -7.76 6.96 -29.65
C GLY A 357 -7.01 5.63 -29.60
N ASN A 358 -6.76 5.06 -30.78
CA ASN A 358 -6.29 3.68 -30.95
C ASN A 358 -7.32 2.66 -30.47
N VAL A 359 -7.50 2.45 -29.16
CA VAL A 359 -8.58 1.61 -28.60
C VAL A 359 -9.27 2.27 -27.41
N CYS A 360 -10.57 2.02 -27.29
CA CYS A 360 -11.28 2.36 -26.08
C CYS A 360 -10.75 1.50 -24.92
N GLU A 361 -10.55 2.10 -23.74
CA GLU A 361 -9.94 1.42 -22.60
C GLU A 361 -10.95 1.17 -21.48
N TRP A 362 -10.98 -0.06 -20.95
CA TRP A 362 -11.70 -0.41 -19.74
C TRP A 362 -11.16 0.34 -18.50
N THR A 363 -12.04 0.97 -17.73
CA THR A 363 -11.75 1.47 -16.37
C THR A 363 -12.44 0.61 -15.30
N GLU A 364 -12.15 0.87 -14.02
CA GLU A 364 -12.70 0.06 -12.91
C GLU A 364 -14.17 0.37 -12.54
N GLU A 365 -14.73 1.50 -12.98
CA GLU A 365 -16.07 1.95 -12.54
C GLU A 365 -17.22 1.15 -13.16
N GLU A 366 -17.89 0.36 -12.32
CA GLU A 366 -19.19 -0.23 -12.65
C GLU A 366 -20.28 0.85 -12.66
N PHE A 367 -21.17 0.80 -13.65
CA PHE A 367 -22.45 1.51 -13.63
C PHE A 367 -23.64 0.59 -13.91
N GLY A 368 -24.76 0.84 -13.22
CA GLY A 368 -25.99 0.07 -13.38
C GLY A 368 -25.88 -1.36 -12.84
N ARG A 369 -25.60 -2.33 -13.72
CA ARG A 369 -25.31 -3.73 -13.38
C ARG A 369 -24.38 -4.32 -14.44
N SER A 370 -23.15 -4.65 -14.03
CA SER A 370 -22.13 -5.32 -14.82
C SER A 370 -21.81 -4.64 -16.15
N HIS A 371 -21.97 -3.30 -16.22
CA HIS A 371 -21.43 -2.45 -17.28
C HIS A 371 -20.32 -1.61 -16.68
N TYR A 372 -19.24 -1.41 -17.42
CA TYR A 372 -18.05 -0.68 -16.97
C TYR A 372 -17.75 0.46 -17.93
N VAL A 373 -17.22 1.56 -17.38
CA VAL A 373 -16.86 2.76 -18.14
C VAL A 373 -15.72 2.46 -19.12
N LEU A 374 -15.81 3.12 -20.29
CA LEU A 374 -14.80 3.10 -21.34
C LEU A 374 -14.29 4.52 -21.60
N ARG A 375 -12.98 4.67 -21.85
CA ARG A 375 -12.32 5.95 -22.18
C ARG A 375 -11.54 5.87 -23.50
N GLY A 376 -10.98 6.99 -23.99
CA GLY A 376 -10.00 7.03 -25.09
C GLY A 376 -10.52 7.31 -26.49
N SER A 377 -11.73 6.85 -26.83
CA SER A 377 -12.15 6.64 -28.23
C SER A 377 -11.23 5.65 -28.96
N SER A 378 -11.32 5.49 -30.28
CA SER A 378 -10.58 4.45 -31.01
C SER A 378 -10.40 4.74 -32.51
N TRP A 379 -9.72 3.84 -33.21
CA TRP A 379 -9.68 3.78 -34.68
C TRP A 379 -11.05 3.60 -35.37
N HIS A 380 -12.14 3.36 -34.60
CA HIS A 380 -13.45 3.03 -35.14
C HIS A 380 -14.56 3.94 -34.61
N ASN A 381 -15.16 4.72 -35.51
CA ASN A 381 -16.11 5.81 -35.22
C ASN A 381 -15.42 6.99 -34.49
N GLY A 382 -14.11 7.15 -34.70
CA GLY A 382 -13.27 8.23 -34.20
C GLY A 382 -13.43 9.56 -34.95
N SER A 383 -14.46 9.75 -35.77
CA SER A 383 -14.70 10.98 -36.56
C SER A 383 -15.51 12.05 -35.81
N TYR A 384 -16.35 11.67 -34.84
CA TYR A 384 -17.27 12.62 -34.18
C TYR A 384 -16.58 13.36 -33.03
N GLN A 385 -16.19 14.62 -33.27
CA GLN A 385 -15.41 15.46 -32.35
C GLN A 385 -15.76 15.38 -30.85
N PRO A 386 -17.03 15.38 -30.39
CA PRO A 386 -17.35 15.27 -28.96
C PRO A 386 -16.89 13.96 -28.31
N ASP A 387 -16.78 12.87 -29.06
CA ASP A 387 -16.44 11.54 -28.54
C ASP A 387 -14.93 11.38 -28.30
N LEU A 388 -14.11 12.30 -28.82
CA LEU A 388 -12.64 12.31 -28.68
C LEU A 388 -12.15 13.15 -27.49
N ARG A 389 -13.05 13.77 -26.74
CA ARG A 389 -12.70 14.60 -25.57
C ARG A 389 -12.16 13.73 -24.43
N CYS A 390 -11.20 14.24 -23.66
CA CYS A 390 -10.67 13.55 -22.48
C CYS A 390 -11.76 13.23 -21.45
N ASP A 391 -12.79 14.08 -21.35
CA ASP A 391 -13.93 13.91 -20.45
C ASP A 391 -15.05 13.01 -20.99
N PHE A 392 -15.01 12.61 -22.26
CA PHE A 392 -15.97 11.67 -22.85
C PHE A 392 -15.71 10.22 -22.41
N GLY A 393 -16.74 9.39 -22.46
CA GLY A 393 -16.62 7.97 -22.18
C GLY A 393 -17.86 7.18 -22.59
N GLY A 394 -17.62 5.99 -23.11
CA GLY A 394 -18.66 5.00 -23.38
C GLY A 394 -18.84 4.04 -22.22
N GLY A 395 -19.46 2.90 -22.49
CA GLY A 395 -19.44 1.77 -21.57
C GLY A 395 -20.02 0.50 -22.20
N GLY A 396 -19.46 -0.64 -21.82
CA GLY A 396 -19.86 -1.97 -22.28
C GLY A 396 -20.08 -2.92 -21.10
N LYS A 397 -20.67 -4.10 -21.33
CA LYS A 397 -20.80 -5.11 -20.28
C LYS A 397 -19.44 -5.70 -19.95
N ALA A 398 -19.30 -6.22 -18.73
CA ALA A 398 -18.10 -6.92 -18.26
C ALA A 398 -17.64 -8.07 -19.18
N SER A 399 -18.55 -8.62 -19.98
CA SER A 399 -18.35 -9.73 -20.93
C SER A 399 -18.20 -9.31 -22.40
N ASP A 400 -18.37 -8.04 -22.74
CA ASP A 400 -18.38 -7.59 -24.13
C ASP A 400 -16.94 -7.56 -24.69
N GLN A 401 -16.77 -7.91 -25.97
CA GLN A 401 -15.47 -8.04 -26.65
C GLN A 401 -15.56 -7.48 -28.07
N TYR A 402 -14.83 -6.40 -28.37
CA TYR A 402 -14.82 -5.75 -29.69
C TYR A 402 -13.39 -5.45 -30.16
N GLY A 403 -13.19 -5.33 -31.48
CA GLY A 403 -11.89 -5.09 -32.12
C GLY A 403 -11.32 -3.67 -31.94
N HIS A 404 -12.02 -2.82 -31.18
CA HIS A 404 -11.64 -1.44 -30.86
C HIS A 404 -11.66 -1.18 -29.34
N ILE A 405 -11.72 -2.24 -28.52
CA ILE A 405 -11.63 -2.13 -27.05
C ILE A 405 -10.46 -2.96 -26.54
N GLY A 406 -9.59 -2.31 -25.77
CA GLY A 406 -8.49 -2.89 -25.01
C GLY A 406 -8.47 -2.34 -23.58
N PHE A 407 -7.29 -2.23 -22.98
CA PHE A 407 -7.09 -1.65 -21.65
C PHE A 407 -5.62 -1.27 -21.42
N ARG A 408 -5.37 -0.44 -20.40
CA ARG A 408 -4.05 -0.25 -19.78
C ARG A 408 -4.11 -0.56 -18.29
N LEU A 409 -2.95 -0.66 -17.65
CA LEU A 409 -2.81 -0.99 -16.22
C LEU A 409 -2.20 0.15 -15.42
N PHE A 410 -2.55 0.23 -14.14
CA PHE A 410 -2.02 1.19 -13.17
C PHE A 410 -1.44 0.45 -11.96
N LEU A 411 -0.41 1.02 -11.34
CA LEU A 411 0.14 0.58 -10.06
C LEU A 411 -0.08 1.68 -9.02
N ARG A 412 -0.93 1.42 -8.03
CA ARG A 412 -1.39 2.38 -7.01
C ARG A 412 -0.90 2.02 -5.60
N PRO A 413 -0.58 3.00 -4.74
CA PRO A 413 -0.17 2.77 -3.35
C PRO A 413 -1.35 2.46 -2.40
#